data_AF-A0A7C3CKC0-F1
#
_entry.id   AF-A0A7C3CKC0-F1
#
_cell.length_a   1.000
_cell.length_b   1.000
_cell.length_c   1.000
_cell.angle_alpha   90.00
_cell.angle_beta   90.00
_cell.angle_gamma   90.00
#
_symmetry.space_group_name_H-M   'P 1'
#
loop_
_entity.id
_entity.type
_entity.pdbx_description
1 polymer ?
#
loop_
_entity_poly.entity_id
_entity_poly.type
_entity_poly.pdbx_seq_one_letter_code
_entity_poly.pdbx_strand_id
1 'polypeptide(L)' 'MVGLNGIITYSESYDRLIKEIGLENIILKTDAPYLTPNPLERCSCNEPLSVKLVVQKIQMFWG' A
#
# COMPACT_ATOMS: atom_id res chain seq x y z
N MET A 1 -0.57 -11.31 -10.99
CA MET A 1 -0.02 -10.50 -9.89
C MET A 1 -0.42 -9.04 -10.06
N VAL A 2 -0.83 -8.38 -8.97
CA VAL A 2 -1.20 -6.96 -8.91
C VAL A 2 -0.25 -6.23 -7.96
N GLY A 3 0.32 -5.11 -8.43
CA GLY A 3 1.21 -4.28 -7.63
C GLY A 3 0.44 -3.25 -6.81
N LEU A 4 0.60 -3.27 -5.48
CA LEU A 4 0.00 -2.31 -4.56
C LEU A 4 1.08 -1.41 -3.95
N ASN A 5 0.79 -0.11 -3.89
CA ASN A 5 1.68 0.93 -3.39
C ASN A 5 1.02 1.79 -2.31
N GLY A 6 1.64 2.90 -1.93
CA GLY A 6 1.16 3.77 -0.86
C GLY A 6 -0.25 4.35 -1.06
N ILE A 7 -0.78 4.38 -2.29
CA ILE A 7 -2.12 4.95 -2.56
C ILE A 7 -3.22 4.20 -1.80
N ILE A 8 -3.05 2.89 -1.56
CA ILE A 8 -4.06 2.07 -0.86
C ILE A 8 -4.31 2.53 0.58
N THR A 9 -3.41 3.35 1.15
CA THR A 9 -3.50 3.86 2.52
C THR A 9 -4.42 5.09 2.65
N TYR A 10 -4.91 5.65 1.54
CA TYR A 10 -5.72 6.88 1.54
C TYR A 10 -7.23 6.66 1.38
N SER A 11 -7.68 5.45 1.02
CA SER A 11 -9.09 5.18 0.77
C SER A 11 -9.45 3.75 1.07
N GLU A 12 -10.61 3.55 1.68
CA GLU A 12 -11.22 2.23 1.91
C GLU A 12 -11.75 1.61 0.62
N SER A 13 -11.88 2.39 -0.47
CA SER A 13 -12.32 1.89 -1.77
C SER A 13 -11.43 0.77 -2.33
N TYR A 14 -10.17 0.70 -1.89
CA TYR A 14 -9.23 -0.36 -2.28
C TYR A 14 -9.39 -1.64 -1.46
N ASP A 15 -10.12 -1.61 -0.34
CA ASP A 15 -10.18 -2.73 0.61
C ASP A 15 -10.87 -3.95 0.00
N ARG A 16 -11.94 -3.72 -0.78
CA ARG A 16 -12.63 -4.79 -1.52
C ARG A 16 -11.70 -5.42 -2.56
N LEU A 17 -11.00 -4.59 -3.34
CA LEU A 17 -10.05 -5.05 -4.36
C LEU A 17 -8.93 -5.89 -3.73
N ILE A 18 -8.36 -5.41 -2.63
CA ILE A 18 -7.31 -6.10 -1.87
C ILE A 18 -7.78 -7.51 -1.49
N LYS A 19 -8.96 -7.65 -0.88
CA LYS A 19 -9.52 -8.96 -0.49
C LYS A 19 -9.78 -9.88 -1.68
N GLU A 20 -10.27 -9.35 -2.80
CA GLU A 20 -10.61 -10.14 -4.00
C GLU A 20 -9.37 -10.66 -4.74
N ILE A 21 -8.23 -9.96 -4.72
CA ILE A 21 -7.01 -10.38 -5.41
C ILE A 21 -6.38 -11.64 -4.76
N GLY A 22 -6.47 -11.76 -3.43
CA GLY A 22 -5.77 -12.81 -2.67
C GLY A 22 -4.29 -12.49 -2.45
N LEU A 23 -3.76 -12.84 -1.27
CA LEU A 23 -2.40 -12.47 -0.83
C LEU A 23 -1.31 -12.97 -1.78
N GLU A 24 -1.45 -14.18 -2.30
CA GLU A 24 -0.49 -14.82 -3.20
C GLU A 24 -0.35 -14.10 -4.55
N ASN A 25 -1.33 -13.27 -4.91
CA ASN A 25 -1.33 -12.50 -6.14
C ASN A 25 -0.91 -11.03 -5.95
N ILE A 26 -0.53 -10.61 -4.74
CA ILE A 26 -0.15 -9.22 -4.42
C ILE A 26 1.37 -9.07 -4.42
N ILE A 27 1.87 -8.02 -5.08
CA ILE A 27 3.24 -7.52 -4.92
C ILE A 27 3.18 -6.17 -4.21
N LEU A 28 3.96 -6.00 -3.16
CA LEU A 28 4.07 -4.72 -2.44
C LEU A 28 5.22 -3.89 -2.99
N LYS A 29 4.99 -2.59 -3.20
CA LYS A 29 6.00 -1.64 -3.67
C LYS A 29 5.77 -0.26 -3.08
N THR A 30 6.75 0.64 -3.20
CA THR A 30 6.61 2.04 -2.76
C THR A 30 6.36 3.01 -3.90
N ASP A 31 6.86 2.72 -5.10
CA ASP A 31 6.98 3.69 -6.20
C ASP A 31 7.77 4.96 -5.80
N ALA A 32 8.69 4.83 -4.84
CA ALA A 32 9.64 5.89 -4.48
C ALA A 32 10.39 6.39 -5.74
N PRO A 33 10.58 7.71 -5.89
CA PRO A 33 10.38 8.78 -4.89
C PRO A 33 8.94 9.32 -4.79
N TYR A 34 7.96 8.68 -5.42
CA TYR A 34 6.57 9.14 -5.50
C TYR A 34 5.61 8.34 -4.61
N LEU A 35 4.34 8.77 -4.56
CA LEU A 35 3.23 8.02 -3.97
C LEU A 35 3.42 7.69 -2.48
N THR A 36 3.89 8.67 -1.72
CA THR A 36 4.05 8.61 -0.27
C THR A 36 2.76 8.11 0.41
N PRO A 37 2.80 7.05 1.24
CA PRO A 37 1.64 6.52 1.96
C PRO A 37 1.23 7.39 3.17
N ASN A 38 -0.04 7.34 3.55
CA ASN A 38 -0.55 7.83 4.83
C ASN A 38 0.04 7.00 6.00
N PRO A 39 0.39 7.60 7.16
CA PRO A 39 0.21 9.02 7.55
C PRO A 39 1.43 9.92 7.29
N LEU A 40 2.35 9.52 6.40
CA LEU A 40 3.49 10.38 6.07
C LEU A 40 3.02 11.65 5.35
N GLU A 41 3.85 12.70 5.44
CA GLU A 41 3.57 13.99 4.82
C GLU A 41 3.38 13.84 3.30
N ARG A 42 2.26 14.34 2.78
CA ARG A 42 1.99 14.33 1.33
C ARG A 42 2.99 15.21 0.59
N CYS A 43 3.25 14.87 -0.67
CA CYS A 43 4.18 15.59 -1.54
C CYS A 43 5.63 15.64 -1.01
N SER A 44 5.97 14.86 0.02
CA SER A 44 7.35 14.58 0.42
C SER A 44 7.96 13.49 -0.47
N CYS A 45 9.29 13.39 -0.49
CA CYS A 45 9.99 12.29 -1.16
C CYS A 45 9.66 10.97 -0.47
N ASN A 46 9.06 10.04 -1.21
CA ASN A 46 8.81 8.71 -0.68
C ASN A 46 10.10 7.89 -0.66
N GLU A 47 10.22 6.98 0.30
CA GLU A 47 11.40 6.15 0.51
C GLU A 47 11.05 4.66 0.40
N PRO A 48 11.98 3.77 0.00
CA PRO A 48 11.74 2.32 -0.02
C PRO A 48 11.24 1.76 1.31
N LEU A 49 11.66 2.34 2.44
CA LEU A 49 11.27 1.89 3.78
C LEU A 49 9.77 2.07 4.07
N SER A 50 9.11 3.00 3.37
CA SER A 50 7.68 3.27 3.51
C SER A 50 6.79 2.09 3.10
N VAL A 51 7.34 1.05 2.46
CA VAL A 51 6.61 -0.20 2.16
C VAL A 51 5.98 -0.83 3.41
N LYS A 52 6.55 -0.58 4.60
CA LYS A 52 5.99 -1.01 5.89
C LYS A 52 4.55 -0.53 6.11
N LEU A 53 4.21 0.67 5.65
CA LEU A 53 2.86 1.23 5.76
C LEU A 53 1.88 0.54 4.79
N VAL A 54 2.37 0.12 3.62
CA VAL A 54 1.60 -0.69 2.67
C VAL A 54 1.32 -2.07 3.29
N VAL A 55 2.33 -2.71 3.89
CA VAL A 55 2.17 -3.99 4.61
C VAL A 55 1.14 -3.86 5.73
N GLN A 56 1.21 -2.81 6.56
CA GLN A 56 0.27 -2.59 7.65
C GLN A 56 -1.18 -2.48 7.17
N LYS A 57 -1.44 -1.78 6.06
CA LYS A 57 -2.79 -1.71 5.47
C LYS A 57 -3.28 -3.08 5.01
N ILE A 58 -2.40 -3.90 4.43
CA ILE A 58 -2.73 -5.28 4.02
C ILE A 58 -3.02 -6.17 5.23
N GLN A 59 -2.24 -6.08 6.30
CA GLN A 59 -2.41 -6.88 7.52
C GLN A 59 -3.79 -6.71 8.17
N MET A 60 -4.47 -5.58 7.97
CA MET A 60 -5.83 -5.37 8.48
C MET A 60 -6.87 -6.36 7.94
N PHE A 61 -6.58 -7.11 6.88
CA PHE A 61 -7.54 -8.03 6.25
C PHE A 61 -7.20 -9.52 6.40
N TRP A 62 -5.97 -9.86 6.81
CA TRP A 62 -5.48 -11.25 6.95
C TRP A 62 -4.69 -11.49 8.23
N GLY A 63 -4.86 -10.61 9.23
CA GLY A 63 -4.36 -10.79 10.59
C GLY A 63 -5.21 -11.74 11.42
#